data_AF-A0A1I0V631-F1
#
_entry.id   AF-A0A1I0V631-F1
#
_cell.length_a   1.000
_cell.length_b   1.000
_cell.length_c   1.000
_cell.angle_alpha   90.00
_cell.angle_beta   90.00
_cell.angle_gamma   90.00
#
_symmetry.space_group_name_H-M   'P 1'
#
loop_
_entity.id
_entity.type
_entity.pdbx_description
1 polymer ?
#
loop_
_entity_poly.entity_id
_entity_poly.type
_entity_poly.pdbx_seq_one_letter_code
_entity_poly.pdbx_strand_id
1 'polypeptide(L)'
;MEQPLAPYSVCNLAAVNLAEMADKTTKTVDYEKLKQTVKTGVRMQDNVIDATPYFLAENKKQALGERRVGLGVMGLHDLLIYCETKYGSAEGNELIDNIFETIATTAYRESIELAKEKGSFPFLVGDTDEETKNLRESFVNTGYMQKMPADIKENILKYGIRNSHLLTVAPTGSTGTMAGVSTGLEPYFSFSYFRSGRLGKFIEVHADIVQEYLDDHPDQDPEHLPEWFVSAMDLTPEEHADTQCVIQGWVDSSISKTVNAPKGYTVDQVESVYRRLYNGGAKGGTVYVDGSRDTQVLTLKAEENAFSEQTELFEDEKPKVVLMDTIQELDKTNVTIGSEIGDTCPVCRKGSVEDIGGCNTCTSCGAQLKCGL
;
A
#
# COMPACT_ATOMS: atom_id res chain seq x y z
N MET A 1 1.68 5.50 -4.40
CA MET A 1 0.54 6.44 -4.38
C MET A 1 -0.74 5.62 -4.50
N GLU A 2 -1.60 5.74 -3.49
CA GLU A 2 -2.83 4.98 -3.26
C GLU A 2 -4.01 5.44 -4.14
N GLN A 3 -3.99 6.69 -4.61
CA GLN A 3 -4.99 7.19 -5.54
C GLN A 3 -4.37 8.03 -6.65
N PRO A 4 -4.42 7.57 -7.92
CA PRO A 4 -4.22 8.47 -9.05
C PRO A 4 -5.44 9.40 -9.17
N LEU A 5 -5.22 10.70 -9.04
CA LEU A 5 -6.26 11.73 -9.09
C LEU A 5 -6.15 12.54 -10.39
N ALA A 6 -7.29 12.79 -11.04
CA ALA A 6 -7.36 13.76 -12.11
C ALA A 6 -7.28 15.19 -11.51
N PRO A 7 -6.97 16.22 -12.33
CA PRO A 7 -6.96 17.60 -11.85
C PRO A 7 -8.24 17.95 -11.09
N TYR A 8 -8.09 18.60 -9.94
CA TYR A 8 -9.18 19.01 -9.05
C TYR A 8 -10.05 17.88 -8.45
N SER A 9 -9.69 16.61 -8.65
CA SER A 9 -10.39 15.47 -8.03
C SER A 9 -10.17 15.45 -6.52
N VAL A 10 -11.13 14.88 -5.78
CA VAL A 10 -11.09 14.80 -4.32
C VAL A 10 -11.04 13.36 -3.87
N CYS A 11 -10.32 13.16 -2.78
CA CYS A 11 -10.19 11.88 -2.11
C CYS A 11 -10.99 11.93 -0.80
N ASN A 12 -12.09 11.19 -0.73
CA ASN A 12 -12.83 10.96 0.52
C ASN A 12 -12.44 9.58 1.05
N LEU A 13 -11.71 9.54 2.16
CA LEU A 13 -11.13 8.31 2.69
C LEU A 13 -11.86 7.82 3.93
N ALA A 14 -12.03 6.52 4.00
CA ALA A 14 -12.38 5.81 5.23
C ALA A 14 -11.63 4.46 5.25
N ALA A 15 -11.52 3.84 6.42
CA ALA A 15 -10.90 2.54 6.54
C ALA A 15 -11.72 1.63 7.47
N VAL A 16 -11.98 0.41 7.04
CA VAL A 16 -12.58 -0.64 7.86
C VAL A 16 -11.50 -1.21 8.78
N ASN A 17 -11.78 -1.30 10.08
CA ASN A 17 -10.92 -2.03 11.00
C ASN A 17 -11.19 -3.54 10.85
N LEU A 18 -10.27 -4.25 10.22
CA LEU A 18 -10.40 -5.69 9.96
C LEU A 18 -10.17 -6.52 11.23
N ALA A 19 -9.42 -6.03 12.21
CA ALA A 19 -9.25 -6.71 13.49
C ALA A 19 -10.61 -7.02 14.16
N GLU A 20 -11.56 -6.08 14.03
CA GLU A 20 -12.93 -6.19 14.54
C GLU A 20 -13.82 -7.15 13.74
N MET A 21 -13.35 -7.66 12.60
CA MET A 21 -14.08 -8.59 11.75
C MET A 21 -13.67 -10.03 12.01
N ALA A 22 -12.70 -10.29 12.90
CA ALA A 22 -12.33 -11.64 13.30
C ALA A 22 -13.18 -12.12 14.48
N ASP A 23 -13.69 -13.35 14.39
CA ASP A 23 -14.19 -14.10 15.54
C ASP A 23 -13.02 -14.82 16.20
N LYS A 24 -12.58 -14.32 17.35
CA LYS A 24 -11.44 -14.85 18.10
C LYS A 24 -11.69 -16.24 18.69
N THR A 25 -12.95 -16.70 18.76
CA THR A 25 -13.33 -18.02 19.28
C THR A 25 -13.27 -19.06 18.17
N THR A 26 -13.89 -18.78 17.02
CA THR A 26 -13.91 -19.71 15.88
C THR A 26 -12.70 -19.55 14.96
N LYS A 27 -11.86 -18.53 15.18
CA LYS A 27 -10.67 -18.18 14.38
C LYS A 27 -11.02 -17.94 12.91
N THR A 28 -12.18 -17.33 12.66
CA THR A 28 -12.72 -17.10 11.32
C THR A 28 -13.17 -15.66 11.13
N VAL A 29 -13.36 -15.23 9.88
CA VAL A 29 -13.88 -13.90 9.56
C VAL A 29 -15.41 -13.85 9.66
N ASP A 30 -15.94 -12.86 10.37
CA ASP A 30 -17.35 -12.49 10.36
C ASP A 30 -17.68 -11.67 9.10
N TYR A 31 -17.94 -12.39 8.01
CA TYR A 31 -18.28 -11.80 6.72
C TYR A 31 -19.58 -11.00 6.73
N GLU A 32 -20.54 -11.31 7.62
CA GLU A 32 -21.78 -10.53 7.69
C GLU A 32 -21.54 -9.18 8.35
N LYS A 33 -20.78 -9.13 9.46
CA LYS A 33 -20.33 -7.88 10.07
C LYS A 33 -19.49 -7.05 9.10
N LEU A 34 -18.59 -7.69 8.35
CA LEU A 34 -17.81 -7.02 7.30
C LEU A 34 -18.70 -6.37 6.25
N LYS A 35 -19.66 -7.12 5.70
CA LYS A 35 -20.61 -6.60 4.69
C LYS A 35 -21.38 -5.39 5.22
N GLN A 36 -21.93 -5.46 6.43
CA GLN A 36 -22.69 -4.35 7.01
C GLN A 36 -21.82 -3.11 7.25
N THR A 37 -20.58 -3.32 7.69
CA THR A 37 -19.61 -2.24 7.91
C THR A 37 -19.25 -1.56 6.59
N VAL A 38 -18.99 -2.33 5.53
CA VAL A 38 -18.70 -1.81 4.19
C VAL A 38 -19.87 -1.00 3.64
N LYS A 39 -21.10 -1.52 3.73
CA LYS A 39 -22.30 -0.80 3.28
C LYS A 39 -22.44 0.56 3.97
N THR A 40 -22.29 0.56 5.30
CA THR A 40 -22.35 1.77 6.10
C THR A 40 -21.24 2.76 5.70
N GLY A 41 -20.01 2.27 5.53
CA GLY A 41 -18.86 3.07 5.11
C GLY A 41 -19.04 3.72 3.74
N VAL A 42 -19.62 3.02 2.76
CA VAL A 42 -19.92 3.59 1.42
C VAL A 42 -20.97 4.70 1.53
N ARG A 43 -22.07 4.45 2.27
CA ARG A 43 -23.11 5.48 2.48
C ARG A 43 -22.60 6.72 3.19
N MET A 44 -21.79 6.52 4.23
CA MET A 44 -21.21 7.63 4.98
C MET A 44 -20.31 8.49 4.09
N GLN A 45 -19.43 7.87 3.30
CA GLN A 45 -18.56 8.60 2.38
C GLN A 45 -19.34 9.31 1.27
N ASP A 46 -20.42 8.71 0.73
CA ASP A 46 -21.28 9.39 -0.25
C ASP A 46 -21.92 10.66 0.33
N ASN A 47 -22.32 10.64 1.61
CA ASN A 47 -22.86 11.81 2.29
C ASN A 47 -21.78 12.89 2.54
N VAL A 48 -20.53 12.50 2.81
CA VAL A 48 -19.41 13.43 3.02
C VAL A 48 -19.14 14.28 1.78
N ILE A 49 -19.34 13.73 0.58
CA ILE A 49 -19.20 14.48 -0.68
C ILE A 49 -20.10 15.72 -0.69
N ASP A 50 -21.35 15.57 -0.23
CA ASP A 50 -22.33 16.65 -0.23
C ASP A 50 -22.14 17.62 0.95
N ALA A 51 -21.61 17.12 2.08
CA ALA A 51 -21.34 17.91 3.27
C ALA A 51 -20.03 18.72 3.20
N THR A 52 -19.09 18.32 2.34
CA THR A 52 -17.77 18.95 2.22
C THR A 52 -17.89 20.40 1.71
N PRO A 53 -17.29 21.39 2.41
CA PRO A 53 -17.19 22.75 1.89
C PRO A 53 -16.07 22.83 0.83
N TYR A 54 -16.45 23.14 -0.40
CA TYR A 54 -15.50 23.31 -1.51
C TYR A 54 -15.15 24.78 -1.71
N PHE A 55 -13.85 25.10 -1.62
CA PHE A 55 -13.34 26.47 -1.77
C PHE A 55 -13.07 26.87 -3.23
N LEU A 56 -12.78 25.90 -4.09
CA LEU A 56 -12.56 26.11 -5.53
C LEU A 56 -13.75 25.57 -6.33
N ALA A 57 -14.20 26.33 -7.33
CA ALA A 57 -15.39 25.97 -8.12
C ALA A 57 -15.14 24.73 -8.98
N GLU A 58 -13.94 24.61 -9.54
CA GLU A 58 -13.47 23.47 -10.34
C GLU A 58 -13.44 22.20 -9.49
N ASN A 59 -12.98 22.31 -8.26
CA ASN A 59 -12.94 21.22 -7.29
C ASN A 59 -14.35 20.76 -6.90
N LYS A 60 -15.27 21.70 -6.64
CA LYS A 60 -16.68 21.39 -6.40
C LYS A 60 -17.32 20.65 -7.58
N LYS A 61 -17.09 21.14 -8.80
CA LYS A 61 -17.62 20.53 -10.02
C LYS A 61 -17.09 19.10 -10.18
N GLN A 62 -15.80 18.90 -9.98
CA GLN A 62 -15.17 17.59 -10.12
C GLN A 62 -15.70 16.60 -9.06
N ALA A 63 -15.64 16.97 -7.77
CA ALA A 63 -16.06 16.10 -6.67
C ALA A 63 -17.54 15.69 -6.76
N LEU A 64 -18.44 16.65 -7.06
CA LEU A 64 -19.87 16.34 -7.23
C LEU A 64 -20.16 15.56 -8.51
N GLY A 65 -19.34 15.73 -9.55
CA GLY A 65 -19.50 15.05 -10.84
C GLY A 65 -19.04 13.60 -10.84
N GLU A 66 -17.89 13.32 -10.21
CA GLU A 66 -17.31 11.97 -10.14
C GLU A 66 -17.77 11.18 -8.91
N ARG A 67 -18.15 11.88 -7.84
CA ARG A 67 -18.55 11.31 -6.55
C ARG A 67 -17.61 10.22 -6.04
N ARG A 68 -16.30 10.46 -6.18
CA ARG A 68 -15.24 9.51 -5.81
C ARG A 68 -15.18 9.34 -4.29
N VAL A 69 -15.08 8.09 -3.86
CA VAL A 69 -14.80 7.70 -2.47
C VAL A 69 -13.65 6.68 -2.45
N GLY A 70 -13.13 6.39 -1.27
CA GLY A 70 -11.98 5.53 -1.08
C GLY A 70 -12.07 4.80 0.25
N LEU A 71 -12.83 3.70 0.26
CA LEU A 71 -12.86 2.78 1.39
C LEU A 71 -11.65 1.84 1.33
N GLY A 72 -10.80 1.95 2.34
CA GLY A 72 -9.67 1.06 2.59
C GLY A 72 -9.85 0.22 3.83
N VAL A 73 -8.73 -0.25 4.37
CA VAL A 73 -8.69 -1.10 5.56
C VAL A 73 -7.57 -0.67 6.52
N MET A 74 -7.68 -1.12 7.76
CA MET A 74 -6.61 -1.17 8.77
C MET A 74 -6.73 -2.50 9.53
N GLY A 75 -5.70 -2.89 10.28
CA GLY A 75 -5.73 -4.09 11.12
C GLY A 75 -5.80 -5.41 10.33
N LEU A 76 -5.26 -5.43 9.10
CA LEU A 76 -5.24 -6.66 8.31
C LEU A 76 -4.42 -7.75 8.99
N HIS A 77 -3.26 -7.38 9.58
CA HIS A 77 -2.40 -8.36 10.19
C HIS A 77 -2.99 -8.90 11.49
N ASP A 78 -3.65 -8.06 12.28
CA ASP A 78 -4.43 -8.46 13.44
C ASP A 78 -5.50 -9.50 13.07
N LEU A 79 -6.26 -9.25 12.00
CA LEU A 79 -7.27 -10.22 11.51
C LEU A 79 -6.62 -11.57 11.22
N LEU A 80 -5.49 -11.57 10.50
CA LEU A 80 -4.78 -12.81 10.15
C LEU A 80 -4.26 -13.53 11.39
N ILE A 81 -3.71 -12.81 12.37
CA ILE A 81 -3.28 -13.36 13.66
C ILE A 81 -4.45 -13.97 14.42
N TYR A 82 -5.60 -13.28 14.51
CA TYR A 82 -6.79 -13.81 15.17
C TYR A 82 -7.40 -15.01 14.44
N CYS A 83 -7.19 -15.13 13.13
CA CYS A 83 -7.56 -16.30 12.34
C CYS A 83 -6.42 -17.34 12.24
N GLU A 84 -5.35 -17.19 13.03
CA GLU A 84 -4.18 -18.09 13.08
C GLU A 84 -3.57 -18.38 11.69
N THR A 85 -3.63 -17.38 10.79
CA THR A 85 -3.18 -17.48 9.41
C THR A 85 -1.93 -16.64 9.19
N LYS A 86 -0.89 -17.22 8.61
CA LYS A 86 0.38 -16.51 8.37
C LYS A 86 0.27 -15.49 7.22
N TYR A 87 0.64 -14.24 7.47
CA TYR A 87 0.78 -13.20 6.43
C TYR A 87 1.76 -13.66 5.34
N GLY A 88 1.43 -13.43 4.06
CA GLY A 88 2.31 -13.76 2.93
C GLY A 88 2.31 -15.24 2.52
N SER A 89 1.72 -16.12 3.33
CA SER A 89 1.52 -17.53 2.97
C SER A 89 0.45 -17.69 1.89
N ALA A 90 0.43 -18.84 1.21
CA ALA A 90 -0.60 -19.15 0.22
C ALA A 90 -2.02 -19.15 0.82
N GLU A 91 -2.19 -19.76 1.99
CA GLU A 91 -3.46 -19.78 2.73
C GLU A 91 -3.87 -18.36 3.19
N GLY A 92 -2.91 -17.57 3.68
CA GLY A 92 -3.13 -16.15 3.99
C GLY A 92 -3.61 -15.36 2.78
N ASN A 93 -3.00 -15.58 1.61
CA ASN A 93 -3.41 -14.94 0.37
C ASN A 93 -4.82 -15.37 -0.08
N GLU A 94 -5.20 -16.63 0.09
CA GLU A 94 -6.58 -17.07 -0.18
C GLU A 94 -7.60 -16.42 0.77
N LEU A 95 -7.28 -16.31 2.06
CA LEU A 95 -8.14 -15.62 3.02
C LEU A 95 -8.28 -14.13 2.68
N ILE A 96 -7.17 -13.46 2.36
CA ILE A 96 -7.15 -12.05 1.93
C ILE A 96 -7.97 -11.85 0.66
N ASP A 97 -7.86 -12.74 -0.32
CA ASP A 97 -8.65 -12.70 -1.56
C ASP A 97 -10.15 -12.69 -1.25
N ASN A 98 -10.62 -13.64 -0.42
CA ASN A 98 -12.03 -13.73 -0.01
C ASN A 98 -12.52 -12.49 0.76
N ILE A 99 -11.68 -11.92 1.63
CA ILE A 99 -11.99 -10.69 2.39
C ILE A 99 -12.17 -9.52 1.43
N PHE A 100 -11.22 -9.32 0.51
CA PHE A 100 -11.24 -8.19 -0.40
C PHE A 100 -12.29 -8.35 -1.51
N GLU A 101 -12.58 -9.57 -1.98
CA GLU A 101 -13.76 -9.85 -2.82
C GLU A 101 -15.05 -9.42 -2.10
N THR A 102 -15.19 -9.78 -0.82
CA THR A 102 -16.38 -9.41 -0.04
C THR A 102 -16.51 -7.90 0.07
N ILE A 103 -15.41 -7.19 0.36
CA ILE A 103 -15.40 -5.72 0.44
C ILE A 103 -15.78 -5.11 -0.91
N ALA A 104 -15.13 -5.53 -2.00
CA ALA A 104 -15.32 -4.97 -3.32
C ALA A 104 -16.73 -5.20 -3.85
N THR A 105 -17.20 -6.44 -3.83
CA THR A 105 -18.53 -6.75 -4.35
C THR A 105 -19.63 -6.12 -3.50
N THR A 106 -19.43 -6.00 -2.18
CA THR A 106 -20.39 -5.31 -1.30
C THR A 106 -20.41 -3.80 -1.55
N ALA A 107 -19.24 -3.17 -1.68
CA ALA A 107 -19.15 -1.74 -1.93
C ALA A 107 -19.81 -1.35 -3.26
N TYR A 108 -19.57 -2.12 -4.32
CA TYR A 108 -20.19 -1.90 -5.62
C TYR A 108 -21.71 -2.12 -5.58
N ARG A 109 -22.19 -3.18 -4.94
CA ARG A 109 -23.63 -3.41 -4.75
C ARG A 109 -24.28 -2.28 -3.97
N GLU A 110 -23.66 -1.78 -2.90
CA GLU A 110 -24.19 -0.66 -2.13
C GLU A 110 -24.23 0.63 -2.94
N SER A 111 -23.21 0.90 -3.74
CA SER A 111 -23.19 2.08 -4.62
C SER A 111 -24.26 2.01 -5.71
N ILE A 112 -24.63 0.81 -6.17
CA ILE A 112 -25.77 0.58 -7.06
C ILE A 112 -27.09 0.85 -6.34
N GLU A 113 -27.26 0.40 -5.09
CA GLU A 113 -28.47 0.74 -4.30
C GLU A 113 -28.59 2.25 -4.09
N LEU A 114 -27.49 2.93 -3.77
CA LEU A 114 -27.45 4.39 -3.71
C LEU A 114 -27.79 5.05 -5.05
N ALA A 115 -27.43 4.44 -6.19
CA ALA A 115 -27.82 4.95 -7.51
C ALA A 115 -29.32 4.83 -7.76
N LYS A 116 -29.96 3.75 -7.28
CA LYS A 116 -31.42 3.61 -7.33
C LYS A 116 -32.12 4.64 -6.46
N GLU A 117 -31.57 4.96 -5.30
CA GLU A 117 -32.14 5.93 -4.36
C GLU A 117 -31.92 7.39 -4.76
N LYS A 118 -30.69 7.73 -5.19
CA LYS A 118 -30.23 9.11 -5.36
C LYS A 118 -29.80 9.47 -6.78
N GLY A 119 -29.81 8.50 -7.70
CA GLY A 119 -29.28 8.62 -9.06
C GLY A 119 -27.79 8.26 -9.17
N SER A 120 -27.36 7.90 -10.38
CA SER A 120 -25.96 7.62 -10.73
C SER A 120 -25.06 8.85 -10.54
N PHE A 121 -23.73 8.67 -10.45
CA PHE A 121 -22.82 9.82 -10.47
C PHE A 121 -22.97 10.60 -11.79
N PRO A 122 -22.92 11.95 -11.76
CA PRO A 122 -23.24 12.77 -12.93
C PRO A 122 -22.41 12.48 -14.19
N PHE A 123 -21.11 12.17 -14.05
CA PHE A 123 -20.26 11.87 -15.22
C PHE A 123 -20.56 10.51 -15.90
N LEU A 124 -21.48 9.71 -15.37
CA LEU A 124 -22.01 8.51 -16.04
C LEU A 124 -23.38 8.74 -16.70
N VAL A 125 -23.84 9.99 -16.75
CA VAL A 125 -25.14 10.37 -17.31
C VAL A 125 -24.89 11.33 -18.47
N GLY A 126 -25.26 10.92 -19.68
CA GLY A 126 -25.17 11.74 -20.89
C GLY A 126 -26.37 12.66 -21.07
N ASP A 127 -26.35 13.48 -22.12
CA ASP A 127 -27.45 14.39 -22.44
C ASP A 127 -28.66 13.63 -23.03
N THR A 128 -28.42 12.43 -23.58
CA THR A 128 -29.44 11.52 -24.09
C THR A 128 -29.40 10.14 -23.43
N ASP A 129 -30.49 9.39 -23.53
CA ASP A 129 -30.56 8.00 -23.04
C ASP A 129 -29.52 7.09 -23.73
N GLU A 130 -29.28 7.32 -25.03
CA GLU A 130 -28.31 6.55 -25.82
C GLU A 130 -26.88 6.85 -25.38
N GLU A 131 -26.55 8.12 -25.14
CA GLU A 131 -25.23 8.49 -24.58
C GLU A 131 -25.03 7.91 -23.18
N THR A 132 -26.05 7.96 -22.32
CA THR A 132 -25.99 7.35 -20.99
C THR A 132 -25.74 5.84 -21.07
N LYS A 133 -26.41 5.15 -22.00
CA LYS A 133 -26.20 3.72 -22.23
C LYS A 133 -24.76 3.44 -22.69
N ASN A 134 -24.25 4.20 -23.65
CA ASN A 134 -22.87 4.07 -24.15
C ASN A 134 -21.82 4.30 -23.06
N LEU A 135 -22.05 5.28 -22.16
CA LEU A 135 -21.18 5.54 -21.02
C LEU A 135 -21.17 4.36 -20.03
N ARG A 136 -22.33 3.81 -19.71
CA ARG A 136 -22.44 2.64 -18.82
C ARG A 136 -21.81 1.40 -19.44
N GLU A 137 -22.01 1.16 -20.74
CA GLU A 137 -21.35 0.08 -21.48
C GLU A 137 -19.83 0.24 -21.45
N SER A 138 -19.31 1.45 -21.66
CA SER A 138 -17.87 1.73 -21.55
C SER A 138 -17.35 1.47 -20.15
N PHE A 139 -18.10 1.87 -19.11
CA PHE A 139 -17.71 1.66 -17.71
C PHE A 139 -17.59 0.18 -17.34
N VAL A 140 -18.60 -0.64 -17.67
CA VAL A 140 -18.58 -2.09 -17.34
C VAL A 140 -17.56 -2.88 -18.16
N ASN A 141 -17.11 -2.32 -19.29
CA ASN A 141 -16.06 -2.91 -20.14
C ASN A 141 -14.64 -2.46 -19.78
N THR A 142 -14.45 -1.64 -18.73
CA THR A 142 -13.11 -1.33 -18.22
C THR A 142 -12.43 -2.59 -17.65
N GLY A 143 -11.10 -2.63 -17.70
CA GLY A 143 -10.34 -3.84 -17.30
C GLY A 143 -10.57 -4.31 -15.86
N TYR A 144 -10.86 -3.39 -14.94
CA TYR A 144 -11.25 -3.73 -13.56
C TYR A 144 -12.69 -4.28 -13.51
N MET A 145 -13.64 -3.59 -14.14
CA MET A 145 -15.06 -3.99 -14.10
C MET A 145 -15.35 -5.30 -14.83
N GLN A 146 -14.56 -5.67 -15.83
CA GLN A 146 -14.72 -6.94 -16.54
C GLN A 146 -14.65 -8.16 -15.60
N LYS A 147 -13.82 -8.07 -14.56
CA LYS A 147 -13.64 -9.12 -13.54
C LYS A 147 -14.78 -9.18 -12.52
N MET A 148 -15.60 -8.13 -12.42
CA MET A 148 -16.70 -8.10 -11.46
C MET A 148 -17.81 -9.11 -11.81
N PRO A 149 -18.52 -9.63 -10.79
CA PRO A 149 -19.70 -10.46 -10.95
C PRO A 149 -20.73 -9.91 -11.96
N ALA A 150 -21.42 -10.82 -12.64
CA ALA A 150 -22.42 -10.46 -13.66
C ALA A 150 -23.54 -9.58 -13.10
N ASP A 151 -24.01 -9.86 -11.87
CA ASP A 151 -25.07 -9.08 -11.23
C ASP A 151 -24.67 -7.61 -11.06
N ILE A 152 -23.41 -7.32 -10.74
CA ILE A 152 -22.91 -5.95 -10.60
C ILE A 152 -22.92 -5.25 -11.97
N LYS A 153 -22.38 -5.89 -13.01
CA LYS A 153 -22.34 -5.31 -14.36
C LYS A 153 -23.74 -5.04 -14.92
N GLU A 154 -24.64 -6.02 -14.81
CA GLU A 154 -26.02 -5.89 -15.29
C GLU A 154 -26.78 -4.79 -14.55
N ASN A 155 -26.61 -4.70 -13.22
CA ASN A 155 -27.24 -3.65 -12.45
C ASN A 155 -26.67 -2.26 -12.74
N ILE A 156 -25.37 -2.13 -13.03
CA ILE A 156 -24.79 -0.83 -13.45
C ILE A 156 -25.35 -0.40 -14.81
N LEU A 157 -25.49 -1.32 -15.77
CA LEU A 157 -26.13 -1.01 -17.06
C LEU A 157 -27.56 -0.50 -16.86
N LYS A 158 -28.31 -1.14 -15.96
CA LYS A 158 -29.73 -0.82 -15.71
C LYS A 158 -29.94 0.44 -14.87
N TYR A 159 -29.25 0.55 -13.74
CA TYR A 159 -29.51 1.55 -12.71
C TYR A 159 -28.40 2.62 -12.60
N GLY A 160 -27.21 2.36 -13.16
CA GLY A 160 -26.02 3.16 -12.92
C GLY A 160 -25.35 2.80 -11.58
N ILE A 161 -24.41 3.65 -11.15
CA ILE A 161 -23.67 3.51 -9.89
C ILE A 161 -23.46 4.89 -9.28
N ARG A 162 -23.50 5.00 -7.94
CA ARG A 162 -23.48 6.31 -7.28
C ARG A 162 -22.09 6.95 -7.23
N ASN A 163 -21.03 6.14 -7.26
CA ASN A 163 -19.65 6.58 -7.07
C ASN A 163 -18.80 6.06 -8.23
N SER A 164 -17.92 6.91 -8.79
CA SER A 164 -17.03 6.49 -9.88
C SER A 164 -15.95 5.50 -9.44
N HIS A 165 -15.47 5.67 -8.20
CA HIS A 165 -14.47 4.84 -7.54
C HIS A 165 -14.91 4.66 -6.09
N LEU A 166 -14.63 3.49 -5.54
CA LEU A 166 -15.10 3.03 -4.25
C LEU A 166 -13.96 2.63 -3.32
N LEU A 167 -12.90 2.03 -3.86
CA LEU A 167 -11.89 1.34 -3.06
C LEU A 167 -10.48 1.90 -3.26
N THR A 168 -9.81 2.20 -2.16
CA THR A 168 -8.38 2.53 -2.12
C THR A 168 -7.81 2.06 -0.80
N VAL A 169 -6.56 1.63 -0.75
CA VAL A 169 -5.89 1.37 0.52
C VAL A 169 -4.87 2.46 0.78
N ALA A 170 -5.28 3.47 1.55
CA ALA A 170 -4.42 4.55 2.01
C ALA A 170 -3.62 4.16 3.27
N PRO A 171 -2.50 4.83 3.56
CA PRO A 171 -1.82 4.67 4.84
C PRO A 171 -2.75 5.03 6.01
N THR A 172 -2.88 4.15 6.99
CA THR A 172 -3.61 4.42 8.23
C THR A 172 -2.66 4.48 9.43
N GLY A 173 -1.51 5.13 9.26
CA GLY A 173 -0.49 5.25 10.32
C GLY A 173 -1.05 5.80 11.64
N SER A 174 -1.64 6.99 11.59
CA SER A 174 -2.21 7.63 12.78
C SER A 174 -3.52 6.99 13.25
N THR A 175 -4.41 6.62 12.31
CA THR A 175 -5.74 6.06 12.65
C THR A 175 -5.66 4.61 13.12
N GLY A 176 -4.80 3.78 12.53
CA GLY A 176 -4.51 2.43 12.98
C GLY A 176 -3.86 2.42 14.36
N THR A 177 -2.86 3.27 14.59
CA THR A 177 -2.25 3.45 15.92
C THR A 177 -3.28 3.89 16.97
N MET A 178 -4.16 4.83 16.62
CA MET A 178 -5.23 5.28 17.50
C MET A 178 -6.24 4.15 17.82
N ALA A 179 -6.51 3.27 16.85
CA ALA A 179 -7.37 2.11 17.02
C ALA A 179 -6.66 0.90 17.69
N GLY A 180 -5.35 0.97 17.92
CA GLY A 180 -4.57 -0.10 18.54
C GLY A 180 -4.31 -1.30 17.63
N VAL A 181 -4.34 -1.12 16.29
CA VAL A 181 -4.22 -2.21 15.32
C VAL A 181 -3.11 -1.94 14.30
N SER A 182 -2.71 -2.96 13.53
CA SER A 182 -1.76 -2.81 12.43
C SER A 182 -2.22 -1.76 11.40
N THR A 183 -1.27 -1.06 10.81
CA THR A 183 -1.57 0.07 9.93
C THR A 183 -1.81 -0.39 8.50
N GLY A 184 -2.97 -0.08 7.96
CA GLY A 184 -3.34 -0.34 6.58
C GLY A 184 -3.47 -1.82 6.34
N LEU A 185 -2.70 -2.29 5.37
CA LEU A 185 -2.52 -3.71 5.07
C LEU A 185 -1.15 -4.22 5.53
N GLU A 186 -0.40 -3.42 6.29
CA GLU A 186 0.97 -3.76 6.62
C GLU A 186 1.02 -4.81 7.73
N PRO A 187 1.92 -5.81 7.61
CA PRO A 187 2.31 -6.60 8.77
C PRO A 187 2.99 -5.71 9.81
N TYR A 188 3.03 -6.17 11.05
CA TYR A 188 3.75 -5.47 12.10
C TYR A 188 5.22 -5.41 11.72
N PHE A 189 5.81 -4.21 11.76
CA PHE A 189 7.23 -4.05 11.44
C PHE A 189 8.10 -4.89 12.39
N SER A 190 7.79 -4.83 13.67
CA SER A 190 8.30 -5.71 14.71
C SER A 190 7.24 -5.82 15.81
N PHE A 191 7.24 -6.97 16.49
CA PHE A 191 6.39 -7.21 17.66
C PHE A 191 7.04 -6.76 18.97
N SER A 192 8.37 -6.62 19.00
CA SER A 192 9.13 -5.98 20.07
C SER A 192 9.96 -4.83 19.51
N TYR A 193 9.89 -3.66 20.14
CA TYR A 193 10.73 -2.53 19.77
C TYR A 193 11.17 -1.74 21.00
N PHE A 194 12.34 -1.13 20.91
CA PHE A 194 12.90 -0.35 22.00
C PHE A 194 12.47 1.12 21.88
N ARG A 195 11.77 1.63 22.89
CA ARG A 195 11.43 3.05 22.98
C ARG A 195 12.37 3.76 23.96
N SER A 196 13.03 4.84 23.50
CA SER A 196 13.83 5.70 24.37
C SER A 196 12.92 6.61 25.21
N GLY A 197 12.91 6.42 26.53
CA GLY A 197 12.22 7.31 27.47
C GLY A 197 13.03 8.56 27.82
N ARG A 198 12.37 9.60 28.38
CA ARG A 198 13.04 10.82 28.89
C ARG A 198 14.14 10.56 29.94
N LEU A 199 14.20 9.35 30.50
CA LEU A 199 15.14 8.92 31.52
C LEU A 199 16.30 8.06 30.95
N GLY A 200 16.43 7.93 29.62
CA GLY A 200 17.50 7.16 28.99
C GLY A 200 17.40 5.64 29.17
N LYS A 201 16.26 5.13 29.66
CA LYS A 201 15.99 3.68 29.71
C LYS A 201 15.27 3.26 28.43
N PHE A 202 15.87 2.29 27.74
CA PHE A 202 15.22 1.55 26.67
C PHE A 202 14.18 0.63 27.33
N ILE A 203 12.90 0.92 27.12
CA ILE A 203 11.83 0.01 27.51
C ILE A 203 11.48 -0.79 26.27
N GLU A 204 11.62 -2.11 26.37
CA GLU A 204 11.08 -3.03 25.38
C GLU A 204 9.55 -2.96 25.46
N VAL A 205 8.93 -2.61 24.33
CA VAL A 205 7.49 -2.52 24.20
C VAL A 205 7.06 -3.65 23.26
N HIS A 206 6.21 -4.54 23.77
CA HIS A 206 5.53 -5.53 22.94
C HIS A 206 4.28 -4.90 22.33
N ALA A 207 3.94 -5.28 21.10
CA ALA A 207 2.64 -4.94 20.53
C ALA A 207 1.52 -5.53 21.40
N ASP A 208 0.45 -4.76 21.63
CA ASP A 208 -0.64 -5.15 22.54
C ASP A 208 -1.25 -6.53 22.18
N ILE A 209 -1.32 -6.86 20.89
CA ILE A 209 -1.80 -8.15 20.39
C ILE A 209 -0.96 -9.35 20.83
N VAL A 210 0.34 -9.16 21.07
CA VAL A 210 1.22 -10.22 21.59
C VAL A 210 0.90 -10.46 23.05
N GLN A 211 0.74 -9.38 23.83
CA GLN A 211 0.39 -9.50 25.24
C GLN A 211 -0.99 -10.17 25.39
N GLU A 212 -1.97 -9.77 24.58
CA GLU A 212 -3.29 -10.42 24.55
C GLU A 212 -3.16 -11.92 24.30
N TYR A 213 -2.33 -12.32 23.32
CA TYR A 213 -2.13 -13.73 23.00
C TYR A 213 -1.47 -14.52 24.14
N LEU A 214 -0.45 -13.96 24.78
CA LEU A 214 0.26 -14.59 25.91
C LEU A 214 -0.60 -14.69 27.17
N ASP A 215 -1.49 -13.72 27.40
CA ASP A 215 -2.46 -13.77 28.52
C ASP A 215 -3.45 -14.94 28.33
N ASP A 216 -3.87 -15.20 27.10
CA ASP A 216 -4.74 -16.34 26.74
C ASP A 216 -3.97 -17.69 26.66
N HIS A 217 -2.64 -17.65 26.47
CA HIS A 217 -1.77 -18.81 26.33
C HIS A 217 -0.58 -18.73 27.31
N PRO A 218 -0.80 -18.90 28.62
CA PRO A 218 0.23 -18.67 29.64
C PRO A 218 1.43 -19.63 29.56
N ASP A 219 1.27 -20.77 28.89
CA ASP A 219 2.33 -21.76 28.66
C ASP A 219 3.16 -21.46 27.40
N GLN A 220 2.76 -20.47 26.59
CA GLN A 220 3.49 -20.07 25.40
C GLN A 220 4.81 -19.39 25.77
N ASP A 221 5.89 -19.78 25.11
CA ASP A 221 7.17 -19.08 25.22
C ASP A 221 7.09 -17.73 24.49
N PRO A 222 7.28 -16.58 25.20
CA PRO A 222 7.25 -15.25 24.60
C PRO A 222 8.30 -15.04 23.50
N GLU A 223 9.40 -15.79 23.53
CA GLU A 223 10.47 -15.71 22.53
C GLU A 223 10.17 -16.55 21.27
N HIS A 224 9.19 -17.45 21.34
CA HIS A 224 8.85 -18.37 20.25
C HIS A 224 7.35 -18.31 19.96
N LEU A 225 6.88 -17.17 19.46
CA LEU A 225 5.49 -17.02 19.04
C LEU A 225 5.15 -17.93 17.84
N PRO A 226 3.87 -18.32 17.68
CA PRO A 226 3.42 -19.07 16.51
C PRO A 226 3.71 -18.37 15.18
N GLU A 227 3.71 -19.13 14.09
CA GLU A 227 4.11 -18.64 12.76
C GLU A 227 3.24 -17.52 12.18
N TRP A 228 2.03 -17.33 12.68
CA TRP A 228 1.15 -16.22 12.29
C TRP A 228 1.55 -14.87 12.92
N PHE A 229 2.42 -14.87 13.94
CA PHE A 229 3.11 -13.67 14.43
C PHE A 229 4.37 -13.37 13.61
N VAL A 230 4.24 -13.33 12.28
CA VAL A 230 5.36 -13.03 11.37
C VAL A 230 5.57 -11.53 11.25
N SER A 231 6.80 -11.02 11.45
CA SER A 231 7.06 -9.59 11.27
C SER A 231 7.29 -9.24 9.80
N ALA A 232 7.23 -7.95 9.46
CA ALA A 232 7.52 -7.47 8.12
C ALA A 232 8.93 -7.85 7.63
N MET A 233 9.89 -8.01 8.56
CA MET A 233 11.29 -8.34 8.26
C MET A 233 11.53 -9.84 8.12
N ASP A 234 10.63 -10.68 8.63
CA ASP A 234 10.68 -12.13 8.48
C ASP A 234 10.11 -12.60 7.12
N LEU A 235 9.37 -11.72 6.44
CA LEU A 235 8.79 -11.96 5.13
C LEU A 235 9.80 -11.67 4.01
N THR A 236 9.78 -12.52 2.99
CA THR A 236 10.49 -12.28 1.75
C THR A 236 9.84 -11.13 0.96
N PRO A 237 10.61 -10.40 0.13
CA PRO A 237 10.06 -9.37 -0.75
C PRO A 237 8.96 -9.89 -1.67
N GLU A 238 9.07 -11.14 -2.10
CA GLU A 238 8.07 -11.85 -2.91
C GLU A 238 6.76 -12.06 -2.15
N GLU A 239 6.79 -12.49 -0.89
CA GLU A 239 5.58 -12.66 -0.06
C GLU A 239 4.85 -11.32 0.15
N HIS A 240 5.60 -10.23 0.36
CA HIS A 240 5.04 -8.88 0.42
C HIS A 240 4.37 -8.49 -0.90
N ALA A 241 5.06 -8.69 -2.02
CA ALA A 241 4.58 -8.33 -3.35
C ALA A 241 3.36 -9.15 -3.77
N ASP A 242 3.35 -10.46 -3.48
CA ASP A 242 2.23 -11.35 -3.81
C ASP A 242 0.97 -10.95 -3.07
N THR A 243 1.10 -10.69 -1.76
CA THR A 243 -0.02 -10.19 -0.97
C THR A 243 -0.57 -8.88 -1.55
N GLN A 244 0.31 -7.98 -2.01
CA GLN A 244 -0.11 -6.75 -2.66
C GLN A 244 -0.91 -6.99 -3.94
N CYS A 245 -0.46 -7.93 -4.77
CA CYS A 245 -1.10 -8.27 -6.04
C CYS A 245 -2.49 -8.87 -5.82
N VAL A 246 -2.64 -9.76 -4.84
CA VAL A 246 -3.94 -10.32 -4.43
C VAL A 246 -4.92 -9.21 -4.09
N ILE A 247 -4.51 -8.29 -3.20
CA ILE A 247 -5.35 -7.17 -2.79
C ILE A 247 -5.66 -6.24 -3.97
N GLN A 248 -4.68 -5.96 -4.85
CA GLN A 248 -4.88 -5.07 -6.00
C GLN A 248 -5.96 -5.57 -6.96
N GLY A 249 -6.15 -6.89 -7.05
CA GLY A 249 -7.21 -7.51 -7.85
C GLY A 249 -8.61 -6.99 -7.55
N TRP A 250 -8.84 -6.56 -6.30
CA TRP A 250 -10.12 -6.12 -5.77
C TRP A 250 -10.18 -4.63 -5.40
N VAL A 251 -9.14 -3.86 -5.72
CA VAL A 251 -9.07 -2.42 -5.44
C VAL A 251 -9.11 -1.63 -6.76
N ASP A 252 -10.14 -0.81 -6.96
CA ASP A 252 -10.34 -0.04 -8.19
C ASP A 252 -9.33 1.09 -8.39
N SER A 253 -8.85 1.68 -7.30
CA SER A 253 -7.80 2.69 -7.29
C SER A 253 -6.46 1.99 -7.03
N SER A 254 -5.54 2.58 -6.26
CA SER A 254 -4.25 1.98 -5.94
C SER A 254 -4.15 1.69 -4.44
N ILE A 255 -2.99 1.16 -4.04
CA ILE A 255 -2.67 0.68 -2.71
C ILE A 255 -1.36 1.33 -2.26
N SER A 256 -1.30 1.73 -0.99
CA SER A 256 -0.05 2.05 -0.32
C SER A 256 0.43 0.83 0.47
N LYS A 257 1.34 0.06 -0.13
CA LYS A 257 2.07 -1.03 0.52
C LYS A 257 3.57 -0.87 0.33
N THR A 258 4.32 -1.18 1.37
CA THR A 258 5.78 -1.30 1.34
C THR A 258 6.18 -2.75 1.20
N VAL A 259 7.00 -3.05 0.20
CA VAL A 259 7.74 -4.31 0.07
C VAL A 259 9.09 -4.11 0.74
N ASN A 260 9.28 -4.70 1.92
CA ASN A 260 10.54 -4.62 2.64
C ASN A 260 11.52 -5.63 2.07
N ALA A 261 12.75 -5.20 1.84
CA ALA A 261 13.86 -6.02 1.34
C ALA A 261 15.06 -5.91 2.28
N PRO A 262 15.81 -7.01 2.49
CA PRO A 262 16.92 -7.03 3.43
C PRO A 262 18.11 -6.18 2.95
N LYS A 263 18.97 -5.79 3.89
CA LYS A 263 20.18 -5.03 3.60
C LYS A 263 21.06 -5.76 2.57
N GLY A 264 21.54 -5.02 1.57
CA GLY A 264 22.36 -5.57 0.49
C GLY A 264 21.58 -6.12 -0.70
N TYR A 265 20.25 -5.95 -0.75
CA TYR A 265 19.44 -6.25 -1.94
C TYR A 265 19.95 -5.49 -3.15
N THR A 266 20.25 -6.20 -4.24
CA THR A 266 20.86 -5.60 -5.45
C THR A 266 19.81 -4.91 -6.33
N VAL A 267 20.27 -4.08 -7.26
CA VAL A 267 19.41 -3.41 -8.26
C VAL A 267 18.60 -4.43 -9.06
N ASP A 268 19.22 -5.52 -9.53
CA ASP A 268 18.55 -6.59 -10.29
C ASP A 268 17.47 -7.32 -9.47
N GLN A 269 17.70 -7.50 -8.17
CA GLN A 269 16.71 -8.10 -7.27
C GLN A 269 15.53 -7.14 -7.05
N VAL A 270 15.80 -5.85 -6.85
CA VAL A 270 14.74 -4.82 -6.79
C VAL A 270 13.95 -4.76 -8.10
N GLU A 271 14.62 -4.83 -9.25
CA GLU A 271 13.98 -4.90 -10.56
C GLU A 271 13.06 -6.13 -10.66
N SER A 272 13.52 -7.28 -10.17
CA SER A 272 12.73 -8.52 -10.16
C SER A 272 11.45 -8.37 -9.33
N VAL A 273 11.52 -7.68 -8.18
CA VAL A 273 10.33 -7.37 -7.37
C VAL A 273 9.36 -6.44 -8.12
N TYR A 274 9.85 -5.39 -8.77
CA TYR A 274 8.99 -4.52 -9.59
C TYR A 274 8.37 -5.26 -10.79
N ARG A 275 9.10 -6.16 -11.44
CA ARG A 275 8.58 -7.03 -12.50
C ARG A 275 7.51 -7.98 -11.97
N ARG A 276 7.69 -8.52 -10.77
CA ARG A 276 6.70 -9.36 -10.08
C ARG A 276 5.41 -8.59 -9.80
N LEU A 277 5.52 -7.38 -9.24
CA LEU A 277 4.39 -6.47 -9.00
C LEU A 277 3.66 -6.16 -10.32
N TYR A 278 4.39 -5.76 -11.36
CA TYR A 278 3.81 -5.44 -12.67
C TYR A 278 3.08 -6.63 -13.28
N ASN A 279 3.71 -7.81 -13.31
CA ASN A 279 3.12 -9.03 -13.86
C ASN A 279 1.92 -9.52 -13.03
N GLY A 280 1.95 -9.30 -11.72
CA GLY A 280 0.82 -9.59 -10.81
C GLY A 280 -0.33 -8.59 -10.89
N GLY A 281 -0.21 -7.54 -11.71
CA GLY A 281 -1.27 -6.55 -11.92
C GLY A 281 -1.33 -5.46 -10.85
N ALA A 282 -0.27 -5.31 -10.03
CA ALA A 282 -0.13 -4.18 -9.12
C ALA A 282 -0.12 -2.85 -9.91
N LYS A 283 -0.86 -1.84 -9.45
CA LYS A 283 -0.89 -0.52 -10.13
C LYS A 283 0.27 0.39 -9.71
N GLY A 284 1.01 -0.02 -8.69
CA GLY A 284 2.21 0.60 -8.17
C GLY A 284 2.77 -0.26 -7.05
N GLY A 285 3.89 0.15 -6.48
CA GLY A 285 4.46 -0.49 -5.30
C GLY A 285 5.66 0.31 -4.82
N THR A 286 6.04 0.13 -3.56
CA THR A 286 7.21 0.78 -2.99
C THR A 286 8.12 -0.28 -2.42
N VAL A 287 9.32 -0.41 -2.99
CA VAL A 287 10.36 -1.29 -2.43
C VAL A 287 11.25 -0.48 -1.49
N TYR A 288 11.33 -0.92 -0.25
CA TYR A 288 12.24 -0.35 0.74
C TYR A 288 13.34 -1.36 1.07
N VAL A 289 14.58 -1.03 0.69
CA VAL A 289 15.75 -1.84 1.04
C VAL A 289 16.28 -1.36 2.38
N ASP A 290 16.44 -2.27 3.34
CA ASP A 290 16.98 -1.95 4.66
C ASP A 290 18.39 -1.35 4.55
N GLY A 291 18.64 -0.30 5.34
CA GLY A 291 19.87 0.49 5.29
C GLY A 291 20.02 1.43 4.07
N SER A 292 18.99 1.60 3.23
CA SER A 292 19.02 2.53 2.09
C SER A 292 18.84 4.01 2.44
N ARG A 293 18.55 4.33 3.71
CA ARG A 293 18.42 5.70 4.24
C ARG A 293 19.28 5.86 5.48
N ASP A 294 19.94 7.00 5.60
CA ASP A 294 20.85 7.32 6.71
C ASP A 294 20.14 7.46 8.07
N THR A 295 18.83 7.71 8.06
CA THR A 295 18.00 7.80 9.27
C THR A 295 16.78 6.88 9.15
N GLN A 296 16.63 5.98 10.12
CA GLN A 296 15.49 5.09 10.27
C GLN A 296 14.68 5.50 11.50
N VAL A 297 13.36 5.59 11.35
CA VAL A 297 12.44 5.97 12.44
C VAL A 297 12.21 4.80 13.41
N LEU A 298 12.35 3.57 12.91
CA LEU A 298 12.17 2.33 13.66
C LEU A 298 13.47 1.51 13.60
N THR A 299 14.00 1.13 14.77
CA THR A 299 15.23 0.36 14.90
C THR A 299 14.96 -0.90 15.71
N LEU A 300 15.42 -2.05 15.19
CA LEU A 300 15.31 -3.36 15.86
C LEU A 300 16.35 -3.54 16.98
N LYS A 301 17.33 -2.64 17.08
CA LYS A 301 18.38 -2.65 18.09
C LYS A 301 18.33 -1.36 18.90
N ALA A 302 18.73 -1.44 20.17
CA ALA A 302 19.02 -0.27 20.99
C ALA A 302 20.31 0.41 20.48
N GLU A 303 20.27 1.00 19.30
CA GLU A 303 21.33 1.83 18.76
C GLU A 303 20.96 3.30 18.95
N GLU A 304 21.92 4.09 19.43
CA GLU A 304 21.76 5.53 19.62
C GLU A 304 21.51 6.17 18.24
N ASN A 305 20.32 6.75 18.04
CA ASN A 305 20.18 7.82 17.06
C ASN A 305 20.97 9.02 17.59
N ALA A 306 22.29 9.04 17.34
CA ALA A 306 23.13 10.18 17.60
C ALA A 306 22.74 11.31 16.64
N PHE A 307 21.73 12.10 17.03
CA PHE A 307 21.35 13.34 16.34
C PHE A 307 22.48 14.40 16.35
N SER A 308 23.62 14.12 16.98
CA SER A 308 24.65 15.11 17.33
C SER A 308 25.97 15.02 16.57
N GLU A 309 26.19 14.10 15.62
CA GLU A 309 27.52 13.96 14.98
C GLU A 309 27.62 14.39 13.51
N GLN A 310 26.57 14.96 12.90
CA GLN A 310 26.63 15.42 11.48
C GLN A 310 26.51 16.93 11.28
N THR A 311 26.78 17.76 12.28
CA THR A 311 26.76 19.23 12.09
C THR A 311 28.07 19.80 11.54
N GLU A 312 29.13 19.00 11.39
CA GLU A 312 30.40 19.46 10.85
C GLU A 312 30.87 18.54 9.72
N LEU A 313 30.41 18.78 8.48
CA LEU A 313 31.10 18.44 7.22
C LEU A 313 30.28 18.79 5.95
N PHE A 314 29.56 19.93 5.96
CA PHE A 314 29.04 20.50 4.72
C PHE A 314 29.94 21.66 4.30
N GLU A 315 30.94 21.36 3.47
CA GLU A 315 31.44 22.37 2.54
C GLU A 315 30.36 22.61 1.47
N ASP A 316 30.12 23.88 1.15
CA ASP A 316 29.15 24.38 0.17
C ASP A 316 29.45 23.90 -1.27
N GLU A 317 29.27 22.62 -1.58
CA GLU A 317 29.08 22.19 -2.96
C GLU A 317 27.58 22.14 -3.29
N LYS A 318 27.15 23.11 -4.11
CA LYS A 318 25.79 23.15 -4.66
C LYS A 318 25.46 21.79 -5.32
N PRO A 319 24.32 21.17 -4.99
CA PRO A 319 23.94 19.92 -5.64
C PRO A 319 23.80 20.16 -7.15
N LYS A 320 24.57 19.42 -7.95
CA LYS A 320 24.42 19.40 -9.41
C LYS A 320 23.08 18.76 -9.73
N VAL A 321 22.09 19.58 -10.07
CA VAL A 321 20.82 19.12 -10.64
C VAL A 321 21.12 18.54 -12.02
N VAL A 322 21.03 17.22 -12.15
CA VAL A 322 21.11 16.52 -13.44
C VAL A 322 19.69 16.37 -13.97
N LEU A 323 19.35 17.19 -14.97
CA LEU A 323 18.14 16.98 -15.77
C LEU A 323 18.37 15.75 -16.67
N MET A 324 17.63 14.67 -16.41
CA MET A 324 17.58 13.51 -17.30
C MET A 324 16.72 13.84 -18.52
N ASP A 325 17.35 14.09 -19.65
CA ASP A 325 16.66 14.11 -20.94
C ASP A 325 16.48 12.66 -21.43
N THR A 326 15.22 12.26 -21.57
CA THR A 326 14.72 11.06 -22.28
C THR A 326 15.02 9.69 -21.66
N ILE A 327 13.97 9.01 -21.21
CA ILE A 327 13.93 7.58 -20.91
C ILE A 327 14.07 6.82 -22.25
N GLN A 328 15.20 6.14 -22.47
CA GLN A 328 15.31 5.17 -23.57
C GLN A 328 14.73 3.82 -23.12
N GLU A 329 14.05 3.13 -24.04
CA GLU A 329 13.48 1.79 -23.85
C GLU A 329 14.57 0.79 -23.37
N LEU A 330 14.31 0.10 -22.27
CA LEU A 330 15.22 -0.85 -21.59
C LEU A 330 15.69 -2.00 -22.50
N ASP A 331 14.92 -2.30 -23.54
CA ASP A 331 15.05 -3.47 -24.41
C ASP A 331 16.22 -3.35 -25.41
N LYS A 332 16.88 -2.19 -25.49
CA LYS A 332 17.92 -1.88 -26.50
C LYS A 332 19.34 -1.73 -25.96
N THR A 333 19.58 -2.00 -24.68
CA THR A 333 20.91 -1.84 -24.08
C THR A 333 21.40 -3.14 -23.47
N ASN A 334 22.41 -3.77 -24.08
CA ASN A 334 23.24 -4.84 -23.48
C ASN A 334 24.16 -4.28 -22.37
N VAL A 335 23.65 -3.32 -21.59
CA VAL A 335 24.45 -2.52 -20.68
C VAL A 335 23.99 -2.89 -19.28
N THR A 336 24.82 -3.66 -18.57
CA THR A 336 24.63 -3.93 -17.15
C THR A 336 24.79 -2.62 -16.40
N ILE A 337 23.73 -2.14 -15.73
CA ILE A 337 23.75 -0.91 -14.94
C ILE A 337 23.82 -1.31 -13.48
N GLY A 338 24.83 -0.84 -12.75
CA GLY A 338 25.07 -1.30 -11.40
C GLY A 338 26.28 -0.65 -10.74
N SER A 339 26.59 -1.11 -9.53
CA SER A 339 27.66 -0.57 -8.69
C SER A 339 28.92 -1.43 -8.68
N GLU A 340 28.97 -2.51 -9.45
CA GLU A 340 30.14 -3.38 -9.53
C GLU A 340 31.10 -2.92 -10.63
N ILE A 341 32.38 -3.30 -10.51
CA ILE A 341 33.41 -2.95 -11.48
C ILE A 341 33.02 -3.49 -12.87
N GLY A 342 33.00 -2.60 -13.86
CA GLY A 342 32.60 -2.92 -15.23
C GLY A 342 31.14 -2.60 -15.55
N ASP A 343 30.30 -2.32 -14.56
CA ASP A 343 28.93 -1.86 -14.78
C ASP A 343 28.92 -0.44 -15.34
N THR A 344 27.82 -0.08 -15.99
CA THR A 344 27.52 1.32 -16.30
C THR A 344 26.90 2.00 -15.09
N CYS A 345 27.40 3.19 -14.78
CA CYS A 345 27.01 3.94 -13.61
C CYS A 345 25.49 4.18 -13.55
N PRO A 346 24.83 3.85 -12.42
CA PRO A 346 23.38 3.98 -12.27
C PRO A 346 22.94 5.45 -12.17
N VAL A 347 23.86 6.35 -11.81
CA VAL A 347 23.59 7.79 -11.63
C VAL A 347 23.55 8.52 -12.97
N CYS A 348 24.60 8.39 -13.79
CA CYS A 348 24.71 9.16 -15.03
C CYS A 348 24.44 8.35 -16.31
N ARG A 349 24.38 7.01 -16.21
CA ARG A 349 24.20 6.07 -17.34
C ARG A 349 25.20 6.23 -18.50
N LYS A 350 26.35 6.86 -18.25
CA LYS A 350 27.38 7.18 -19.25
C LYS A 350 28.76 6.64 -18.90
N GLY A 351 29.16 6.70 -17.64
CA GLY A 351 30.48 6.24 -17.20
C GLY A 351 30.46 4.77 -16.80
N SER A 352 31.57 4.08 -17.00
CA SER A 352 31.86 2.78 -16.39
C SER A 352 32.18 2.94 -14.90
N VAL A 353 31.88 1.92 -14.12
CA VAL A 353 32.28 1.80 -12.71
C VAL A 353 33.66 1.14 -12.65
N GLU A 354 34.61 1.82 -12.01
CA GLU A 354 35.98 1.36 -11.84
C GLU A 354 36.41 1.48 -10.38
N ASP A 355 37.34 0.63 -9.94
CA ASP A 355 37.96 0.78 -8.62
C ASP A 355 38.96 1.95 -8.66
N ILE A 356 38.60 3.02 -7.97
CA ILE A 356 39.45 4.19 -7.79
C ILE A 356 39.67 4.34 -6.28
N GLY A 357 40.83 3.86 -5.81
CA GLY A 357 41.27 4.03 -4.43
C GLY A 357 40.51 3.19 -3.41
N GLY A 358 40.02 2.01 -3.78
CA GLY A 358 39.25 1.12 -2.90
C GLY A 358 37.74 1.38 -2.93
N CYS A 359 37.29 2.33 -3.75
CA CYS A 359 35.88 2.61 -3.99
C CYS A 359 35.54 2.47 -5.48
N ASN A 360 34.49 1.70 -5.75
CA ASN A 360 33.82 1.63 -7.05
C ASN A 360 33.26 3.02 -7.37
N THR A 361 33.89 3.70 -8.33
CA THR A 361 33.65 5.09 -8.68
C THR A 361 33.34 5.20 -10.18
N CYS A 362 32.39 6.06 -10.53
CA CYS A 362 32.04 6.30 -11.93
C CYS A 362 33.08 7.16 -12.65
N THR A 363 33.58 6.68 -13.79
CA THR A 363 34.54 7.40 -14.64
C THR A 363 34.00 8.69 -15.27
N SER A 364 32.68 8.87 -15.36
CA SER A 364 32.07 10.03 -16.03
C SER A 364 31.57 11.09 -15.06
N CYS A 365 30.87 10.71 -13.99
CA CYS A 365 30.28 11.67 -13.05
C CYS A 365 30.98 11.72 -11.69
N GLY A 366 31.97 10.84 -11.43
CA GLY A 366 32.69 10.77 -10.17
C GLY A 366 31.88 10.24 -8.99
N ALA A 367 30.65 9.75 -9.22
CA ALA A 367 29.84 9.17 -8.16
C ALA A 367 30.53 7.94 -7.56
N GLN A 368 30.75 7.97 -6.25
CA GLN A 368 31.18 6.82 -5.46
C GLN A 368 29.96 5.93 -5.19
N LEU A 369 30.01 4.67 -5.63
CA LEU A 369 28.85 3.76 -5.64
C LEU A 369 28.96 2.68 -4.57
N LYS A 370 30.17 2.16 -4.34
CA LYS A 370 30.43 1.09 -3.37
C LYS A 370 31.88 1.15 -2.93
N CYS A 371 32.13 1.40 -1.64
CA CYS A 371 33.48 1.34 -1.08
C CYS A 371 33.71 -0.01 -0.40
N GLY A 372 34.88 -0.60 -0.60
CA GLY A 372 35.36 -1.66 0.28
C GLY A 372 35.49 -1.08 1.69
N LEU A 373 35.05 -1.86 2.70
CA LEU A 373 34.98 -1.51 4.12
C LEU A 373 36.08 -0.55 4.61
#